data_AF-A0AAU0MTG9-F1
#
_entry.id   AF-A0AAU0MTG9-F1
#
_cell.length_a   1.000
_cell.length_b   1.000
_cell.length_c   1.000
_cell.angle_alpha   90.00
_cell.angle_beta   90.00
_cell.angle_gamma   90.00
#
_symmetry.space_group_name_H-M   'P 1'
#
loop_
_entity.id
_entity.type
_entity.pdbx_description
1 polymer ?
#
loop_
_entity_poly.entity_id
_entity_poly.type
_entity_poly.pdbx_seq_one_letter_code
_entity_poly.pdbx_strand_id
1 'polypeptide(L)'
;MTIRAYALGFLALGLGACGGSSSGGVDPQTPIHQAQGLGDVSFGKVLSAVAGHDPAIKPEFVSHTVHSRCRMPRASSGSHMAYVYSYGGGFKSPMAHAYKKAHEGSVEYHQRTDVIVTETEVPVYLVLESYNAVLWNIQLAPGAQLEGVGVLSYEGGAVSGVPEGVDVGFLAFRGVENKRCFERGGMMTPTDIRVERAAANNYTATASDRQNWDAEYRAAKTWRNRWVPQTFGARFDVEIFPDGSDDYDAVLVGPVPTAPIAPTAITKVHVPDHVHVAWGNRDEVLAEFDAIAREELEDLMN
;
A
#
# COMPACT_ATOMS: atom_id res chain seq x y z
N MET A 1 24.37 39.03 8.15
CA MET A 1 23.43 38.02 7.64
C MET A 1 24.27 36.88 7.10
N THR A 2 24.46 35.86 7.92
CA THR A 2 25.57 34.89 7.78
C THR A 2 25.07 33.66 7.05
N ILE A 3 25.43 33.52 5.78
CA ILE A 3 25.08 32.36 4.96
C ILE A 3 25.94 31.19 5.46
N ARG A 4 25.31 30.21 6.11
CA ARG A 4 25.96 28.94 6.45
C ARG A 4 25.89 28.03 5.24
N ALA A 5 27.04 27.81 4.61
CA ALA A 5 27.24 26.72 3.66
C ALA A 5 27.12 25.39 4.43
N TYR A 6 26.07 24.63 4.16
CA TYR A 6 25.94 23.25 4.64
C TYR A 6 26.35 22.32 3.51
N ALA A 7 27.48 21.64 3.71
CA ALA A 7 27.96 20.60 2.83
C ALA A 7 26.97 19.43 2.80
N LEU A 8 26.48 19.10 1.61
CA LEU A 8 25.75 17.86 1.30
C LEU A 8 26.70 16.67 1.51
N GLY A 9 26.66 16.09 2.70
CA GLY A 9 27.24 14.78 2.97
C GLY A 9 26.32 13.70 2.43
N PHE A 10 26.61 13.21 1.22
CA PHE A 10 26.03 11.96 0.70
C PHE A 10 26.44 10.81 1.62
N LEU A 11 25.54 10.39 2.50
CA LEU A 11 25.69 9.18 3.28
C LEU A 11 25.25 7.99 2.41
N ALA A 12 26.18 7.52 1.58
CA ALA A 12 26.10 6.16 1.07
C ALA A 12 26.26 5.20 2.25
N LEU A 13 25.25 4.37 2.54
CA LEU A 13 25.38 2.98 2.98
C LEU A 13 24.00 2.37 3.28
N GLY A 14 23.61 1.48 2.38
CA GLY A 14 22.45 0.60 2.45
C GLY A 14 22.53 -0.34 1.25
N LEU A 15 23.61 -1.12 1.17
CA LEU A 15 23.82 -2.17 0.18
C LEU A 15 22.87 -3.35 0.48
N GLY A 16 21.58 -3.15 0.26
CA GLY A 16 20.62 -4.24 0.06
C GLY A 16 20.75 -4.70 -1.39
N ALA A 17 21.28 -5.90 -1.58
CA ALA A 17 21.54 -6.48 -2.88
C ALA A 17 20.30 -6.42 -3.80
N CYS A 18 20.40 -5.65 -4.88
CA CYS A 18 19.58 -5.83 -6.08
C CYS A 18 20.01 -7.14 -6.77
N GLY A 19 19.80 -8.28 -6.10
CA GLY A 19 19.79 -9.57 -6.76
C GLY A 19 18.59 -9.60 -7.71
N GLY A 20 18.86 -9.67 -9.01
CA GLY A 20 17.86 -9.80 -10.05
C GLY A 20 16.97 -11.00 -9.79
N SER A 21 15.77 -10.73 -9.27
CA SER A 21 14.66 -11.67 -9.38
C SER A 21 14.18 -11.52 -10.82
N SER A 22 14.43 -12.54 -11.61
CA SER A 22 13.86 -12.69 -12.94
C SER A 22 12.34 -12.59 -12.87
N SER A 23 11.74 -12.04 -13.92
CA SER A 23 10.32 -11.87 -14.21
C SER A 23 9.50 -13.17 -14.29
N GLY A 24 9.76 -14.12 -13.39
CA GLY A 24 9.03 -15.38 -13.28
C GLY A 24 7.63 -15.11 -12.77
N GLY A 25 6.63 -15.68 -13.46
CA GLY A 25 5.25 -15.63 -12.99
C GLY A 25 5.12 -16.23 -11.58
N VAL A 26 4.04 -15.86 -10.91
CA VAL A 26 3.69 -16.38 -9.57
C VAL A 26 3.50 -17.88 -9.62
N ASP A 27 4.08 -18.59 -8.65
CA ASP A 27 3.82 -20.02 -8.49
C ASP A 27 2.31 -20.24 -8.30
N PRO A 28 1.66 -21.12 -9.06
CA PRO A 28 0.30 -21.55 -8.77
C PRO A 28 0.08 -22.05 -7.33
N GLN A 29 1.11 -22.32 -6.53
CA GLN A 29 0.99 -22.65 -5.11
C GLN A 29 1.10 -21.45 -4.17
N THR A 30 1.34 -20.23 -4.67
CA THR A 30 1.45 -19.03 -3.82
C THR A 30 0.16 -18.81 -3.01
N PRO A 31 0.27 -18.62 -1.69
CA PRO A 31 -0.90 -18.38 -0.84
C PRO A 31 -1.58 -17.04 -1.19
N ILE A 32 -2.90 -17.05 -1.29
CA ILE A 32 -3.72 -15.84 -1.41
C ILE A 32 -4.41 -15.60 -0.07
N HIS A 33 -4.24 -14.39 0.46
CA HIS A 33 -5.01 -13.98 1.62
C HIS A 33 -6.41 -13.54 1.20
N GLN A 34 -7.41 -14.15 1.82
CA GLN A 34 -8.80 -13.75 1.71
C GLN A 34 -9.28 -13.10 3.01
N ALA A 35 -10.49 -12.56 2.97
CA ALA A 35 -11.27 -12.18 4.14
C ALA A 35 -11.21 -13.26 5.23
N GLN A 36 -11.16 -12.85 6.51
CA GLN A 36 -11.34 -13.77 7.62
C GLN A 36 -12.65 -14.57 7.46
N GLY A 37 -12.54 -15.90 7.41
CA GLY A 37 -13.69 -16.82 7.34
C GLY A 37 -13.93 -17.52 6.00
N LEU A 38 -13.14 -17.26 4.95
CA LEU A 38 -13.30 -17.89 3.63
C LEU A 38 -12.39 -19.10 3.36
N GLY A 39 -11.48 -19.42 4.29
CA GLY A 39 -10.53 -20.53 4.17
C GLY A 39 -9.29 -20.20 3.32
N ASP A 40 -8.24 -21.01 3.45
CA ASP A 40 -7.00 -20.85 2.69
C ASP A 40 -7.25 -21.12 1.20
N VAL A 41 -6.87 -20.18 0.33
CA VAL A 41 -6.91 -20.37 -1.12
C VAL A 41 -5.50 -20.25 -1.66
N SER A 42 -5.00 -21.32 -2.28
CA SER A 42 -3.78 -21.29 -3.08
C SER A 42 -4.08 -20.75 -4.48
N PHE A 43 -3.11 -20.11 -5.11
CA PHE A 43 -3.13 -19.62 -6.50
C PHE A 43 -3.53 -20.70 -7.54
N GLY A 44 -3.65 -21.97 -7.15
CA GLY A 44 -3.94 -23.12 -8.00
C GLY A 44 -5.39 -23.15 -8.49
N LYS A 45 -6.21 -22.20 -8.05
CA LYS A 45 -7.56 -21.93 -8.58
C LYS A 45 -7.76 -20.48 -9.06
N VAL A 46 -6.83 -19.57 -8.78
CA VAL A 46 -6.84 -18.20 -9.29
C VAL A 46 -5.62 -18.02 -10.17
N LEU A 47 -5.73 -18.42 -11.42
CA LEU A 47 -4.71 -18.15 -12.43
C LEU A 47 -4.75 -16.64 -12.76
N SER A 48 -4.18 -15.77 -11.93
CA SER A 48 -3.73 -14.48 -12.46
C SER A 48 -2.36 -14.73 -13.05
N ALA A 49 -2.25 -14.75 -14.38
CA ALA A 49 -0.92 -14.75 -14.98
C ALA A 49 -0.30 -13.40 -14.60
N VAL A 50 0.44 -13.27 -13.51
CA VAL A 50 1.15 -12.03 -13.21
C VAL A 50 2.23 -11.93 -14.27
N ALA A 51 1.96 -11.17 -15.33
CA ALA A 51 3.00 -10.83 -16.29
C ALA A 51 4.08 -10.08 -15.50
N GLY A 52 5.31 -10.58 -15.54
CA GLY A 52 6.44 -9.79 -15.08
C GLY A 52 6.36 -8.43 -15.76
N HIS A 53 6.36 -7.36 -14.97
CA HIS A 53 6.30 -6.03 -15.55
C HIS A 53 7.58 -5.80 -16.35
N ASP A 54 7.45 -5.42 -17.62
CA ASP A 54 8.60 -5.02 -18.42
C ASP A 54 9.06 -3.63 -17.95
N PRO A 55 10.21 -3.51 -17.26
CA PRO A 55 10.68 -2.24 -16.75
C PRO A 55 10.90 -1.19 -17.86
N ALA A 56 11.01 -1.61 -19.13
CA ALA A 56 11.08 -0.70 -20.27
C ALA A 56 9.77 0.07 -20.53
N ILE A 57 8.62 -0.45 -20.07
CA ILE A 57 7.34 0.24 -20.17
C ILE A 57 7.21 1.17 -18.97
N LYS A 58 7.45 2.46 -19.20
CA LYS A 58 7.30 3.51 -18.19
C LYS A 58 5.82 3.92 -18.08
N PRO A 59 5.21 3.88 -16.89
CA PRO A 59 3.85 4.36 -16.70
C PRO A 59 3.77 5.88 -16.70
N GLU A 60 2.58 6.39 -16.98
CA GLU A 60 2.20 7.76 -16.65
C GLU A 60 2.03 7.89 -15.14
N PHE A 61 2.62 8.92 -14.52
CA PHE A 61 2.40 9.25 -13.12
C PHE A 61 1.34 10.34 -12.98
N VAL A 62 0.29 10.06 -12.20
CA VAL A 62 -0.76 11.02 -11.86
C VAL A 62 -0.61 11.38 -10.39
N SER A 63 -0.34 12.66 -10.13
CA SER A 63 -0.14 13.16 -8.77
C SER A 63 -1.46 13.58 -8.11
N HIS A 64 -1.65 13.24 -6.84
CA HIS A 64 -2.84 13.52 -6.06
C HIS A 64 -2.50 14.29 -4.79
N THR A 65 -3.23 15.37 -4.53
CA THR A 65 -3.00 16.17 -3.34
C THR A 65 -3.40 15.45 -2.06
N VAL A 66 -2.45 15.32 -1.13
CA VAL A 66 -2.75 14.84 0.22
C VAL A 66 -3.48 15.93 1.00
N HIS A 67 -4.79 15.76 1.18
CA HIS A 67 -5.62 16.79 1.78
C HIS A 67 -5.29 17.04 3.26
N SER A 68 -5.00 18.29 3.62
CA SER A 68 -4.80 18.74 5.00
C SER A 68 -6.02 18.60 5.92
N ARG A 69 -7.18 18.25 5.37
CA ARG A 69 -8.44 17.99 6.11
C ARG A 69 -8.79 16.51 6.19
N CYS A 70 -7.88 15.61 5.82
CA CYS A 70 -8.03 14.17 5.97
C CYS A 70 -9.28 13.65 5.24
N ARG A 71 -9.57 14.22 4.08
CA ARG A 71 -10.72 13.85 3.25
C ARG A 71 -10.27 12.84 2.21
N MET A 72 -11.06 11.79 2.09
CA MET A 72 -10.93 10.76 1.08
C MET A 72 -12.17 10.79 0.18
N PRO A 73 -12.08 10.22 -1.04
CA PRO A 73 -13.27 9.82 -1.77
C PRO A 73 -14.20 9.04 -0.84
N ARG A 74 -15.51 9.29 -0.97
CA ARG A 74 -16.50 8.65 -0.11
C ARG A 74 -17.13 7.51 -0.89
N ALA A 75 -17.16 6.33 -0.30
CA ALA A 75 -17.97 5.24 -0.78
C ALA A 75 -19.46 5.60 -0.69
N SER A 76 -20.22 5.19 -1.69
CA SER A 76 -21.67 5.23 -1.58
C SER A 76 -22.16 4.16 -0.59
N SER A 77 -23.40 4.33 -0.12
CA SER A 77 -24.01 3.39 0.82
C SER A 77 -24.31 2.00 0.24
N GLY A 78 -24.16 1.83 -1.08
CA GLY A 78 -24.42 0.56 -1.78
C GLY A 78 -23.16 -0.22 -2.15
N SER A 79 -21.98 0.32 -1.85
CA SER A 79 -20.71 -0.29 -2.23
C SER A 79 -20.18 -1.26 -1.18
N HIS A 80 -19.50 -2.30 -1.66
CA HIS A 80 -18.74 -3.22 -0.84
C HIS A 80 -17.39 -2.58 -0.47
N MET A 81 -17.23 -2.25 0.80
CA MET A 81 -16.01 -1.67 1.36
C MET A 81 -15.01 -2.75 1.75
N ALA A 82 -13.91 -2.83 1.00
CA ALA A 82 -12.83 -3.76 1.26
C ALA A 82 -11.59 -3.04 1.79
N TYR A 83 -11.16 -3.43 2.98
CA TYR A 83 -9.92 -2.96 3.59
C TYR A 83 -8.83 -4.00 3.45
N VAL A 84 -7.69 -3.61 2.90
CA VAL A 84 -6.50 -4.44 2.77
C VAL A 84 -5.37 -3.75 3.51
N TYR A 85 -4.74 -4.45 4.45
CA TYR A 85 -3.56 -3.97 5.15
C TYR A 85 -2.31 -4.76 4.73
N SER A 86 -1.18 -4.07 4.69
CA SER A 86 0.12 -4.63 4.33
C SER A 86 1.23 -4.06 5.22
N TYR A 87 2.20 -4.88 5.61
CA TYR A 87 3.50 -4.33 6.02
C TYR A 87 4.36 -4.01 4.80
N GLY A 88 4.39 -4.89 3.81
CA GLY A 88 5.04 -4.72 2.51
C GLY A 88 4.44 -5.66 1.45
N GLY A 89 4.90 -5.54 0.20
CA GLY A 89 4.44 -6.39 -0.90
C GLY A 89 5.40 -7.52 -1.26
N GLY A 90 4.89 -8.57 -1.91
CA GLY A 90 5.69 -9.74 -2.30
C GLY A 90 6.61 -9.52 -3.50
N PHE A 91 6.25 -8.63 -4.44
CA PHE A 91 7.10 -8.39 -5.62
C PHE A 91 8.02 -7.19 -5.47
N LYS A 92 9.19 -7.26 -6.11
CA LYS A 92 9.99 -6.07 -6.39
C LYS A 92 9.32 -5.22 -7.47
N SER A 93 9.22 -3.91 -7.24
CA SER A 93 8.80 -2.95 -8.26
C SER A 93 10.02 -2.18 -8.80
N PRO A 94 10.04 -1.80 -10.09
CA PRO A 94 11.00 -0.82 -10.61
C PRO A 94 10.65 0.63 -10.19
N MET A 95 9.56 0.82 -9.45
CA MET A 95 9.16 2.13 -8.93
C MET A 95 9.93 2.46 -7.65
N ALA A 96 10.43 3.69 -7.57
CA ALA A 96 10.97 4.27 -6.36
C ALA A 96 10.39 5.66 -6.09
N HIS A 97 10.48 6.11 -4.84
CA HIS A 97 10.19 7.49 -4.47
C HIS A 97 11.28 8.12 -3.63
N ALA A 98 11.25 9.45 -3.62
CA ALA A 98 11.95 10.29 -2.66
C ALA A 98 10.96 11.34 -2.13
N TYR A 99 11.05 11.69 -0.85
CA TYR A 99 10.16 12.69 -0.25
C TYR A 99 10.60 14.11 -0.63
N LYS A 100 9.66 14.97 -1.08
CA LYS A 100 9.97 16.35 -1.51
C LYS A 100 10.51 17.25 -0.41
N LYS A 101 10.01 17.08 0.83
CA LYS A 101 10.33 17.97 1.97
C LYS A 101 11.27 17.34 3.01
N ALA A 102 11.69 16.10 2.83
CA ALA A 102 12.58 15.47 3.79
C ALA A 102 14.03 15.65 3.33
N HIS A 103 14.83 16.33 4.15
CA HIS A 103 16.30 16.21 4.17
C HIS A 103 16.79 14.77 4.47
N GLU A 104 15.94 13.76 4.28
CA GLU A 104 16.18 12.36 4.61
C GLU A 104 16.72 11.55 3.42
N GLY A 105 16.79 12.11 2.20
CA GLY A 105 17.63 11.62 1.08
C GLY A 105 17.49 10.14 0.68
N SER A 106 16.58 9.39 1.30
CA SER A 106 16.47 7.95 1.12
C SER A 106 15.51 7.69 -0.02
N VAL A 107 16.10 7.28 -1.15
CA VAL A 107 15.36 6.66 -2.23
C VAL A 107 14.82 5.33 -1.73
N GLU A 108 13.50 5.19 -1.73
CA GLU A 108 12.81 3.98 -1.31
C GLU A 108 12.17 3.30 -2.52
N TYR A 109 12.40 1.99 -2.64
CA TYR A 109 11.80 1.20 -3.71
C TYR A 109 10.48 0.62 -3.22
N HIS A 110 9.47 0.69 -4.08
CA HIS A 110 8.19 0.08 -3.78
C HIS A 110 8.31 -1.45 -3.92
N GLN A 111 7.64 -2.14 -3.02
CA GLN A 111 7.18 -3.49 -3.30
C GLN A 111 5.84 -3.41 -4.02
N ARG A 112 5.49 -4.40 -4.83
CA ARG A 112 4.19 -4.48 -5.50
C ARG A 112 3.35 -5.58 -4.87
N THR A 113 2.06 -5.27 -4.70
CA THR A 113 1.02 -6.22 -4.33
C THR A 113 -0.11 -6.13 -5.34
N ASP A 114 -0.50 -7.25 -5.92
CA ASP A 114 -1.65 -7.29 -6.83
C ASP A 114 -2.96 -7.39 -6.02
N VAL A 115 -3.93 -6.53 -6.32
CA VAL A 115 -5.27 -6.54 -5.70
C VAL A 115 -6.26 -7.03 -6.75
N ILE A 116 -6.68 -8.27 -6.64
CA ILE A 116 -7.58 -8.91 -7.60
C ILE A 116 -9.01 -8.71 -7.12
N VAL A 117 -9.81 -7.96 -7.86
CA VAL A 117 -11.21 -7.69 -7.53
C VAL A 117 -12.12 -8.54 -8.41
N THR A 118 -12.89 -9.41 -7.79
CA THR A 118 -13.82 -10.36 -8.44
C THR A 118 -15.27 -10.18 -8.02
N GLU A 119 -15.52 -9.28 -7.07
CA GLU A 119 -16.88 -8.87 -6.72
C GLU A 119 -17.56 -8.21 -7.93
N THR A 120 -18.77 -8.67 -8.25
CA THR A 120 -19.56 -8.19 -9.40
C THR A 120 -21.01 -7.85 -9.03
N GLU A 121 -21.47 -8.21 -7.84
CA GLU A 121 -22.85 -7.95 -7.41
C GLU A 121 -23.06 -6.47 -7.08
N VAL A 122 -22.02 -5.83 -6.52
CA VAL A 122 -22.01 -4.40 -6.16
C VAL A 122 -20.64 -3.80 -6.45
N PRO A 123 -20.55 -2.47 -6.66
CA PRO A 123 -19.26 -1.79 -6.79
C PRO A 123 -18.41 -1.97 -5.52
N VAL A 124 -17.10 -2.10 -5.69
CA VAL A 124 -16.13 -2.18 -4.59
C VAL A 124 -15.51 -0.81 -4.35
N TYR A 125 -15.38 -0.44 -3.09
CA TYR A 125 -14.51 0.64 -2.66
C TYR A 125 -13.32 0.04 -1.92
N LEU A 126 -12.10 0.30 -2.41
CA LEU A 126 -10.88 -0.24 -1.81
C LEU A 126 -10.27 0.76 -0.82
N VAL A 127 -9.93 0.28 0.36
CA VAL A 127 -9.04 0.98 1.30
C VAL A 127 -7.77 0.16 1.45
N LEU A 128 -6.65 0.72 0.99
CA LEU A 128 -5.36 0.05 0.86
C LEU A 128 -4.39 0.70 1.83
N GLU A 129 -4.11 0.01 2.94
CA GLU A 129 -3.22 0.51 3.99
C GLU A 129 -1.88 -0.22 3.95
N SER A 130 -0.77 0.53 3.93
CA SER A 130 0.57 -0.06 4.01
C SER A 130 1.47 0.64 5.03
N TYR A 131 2.34 -0.15 5.66
CA TYR A 131 3.46 0.39 6.42
C TYR A 131 4.61 0.80 5.49
N ASN A 132 5.18 -0.14 4.73
CA ASN A 132 6.25 0.13 3.77
C ASN A 132 5.72 0.74 2.46
N ALA A 133 6.66 1.07 1.57
CA ALA A 133 6.36 1.60 0.25
C ALA A 133 5.74 0.50 -0.62
N VAL A 134 4.45 0.63 -0.94
CA VAL A 134 3.70 -0.38 -1.70
C VAL A 134 3.03 0.24 -2.92
N LEU A 135 3.30 -0.35 -4.08
CA LEU A 135 2.56 -0.16 -5.31
C LEU A 135 1.44 -1.20 -5.36
N TRP A 136 0.22 -0.75 -5.09
CA TRP A 136 -0.97 -1.58 -5.20
C TRP A 136 -1.42 -1.67 -6.65
N ASN A 137 -1.39 -2.85 -7.24
CA ASN A 137 -1.74 -3.04 -8.64
C ASN A 137 -3.10 -3.73 -8.78
N ILE A 138 -4.12 -2.96 -9.12
CA ILE A 138 -5.50 -3.45 -9.17
C ILE A 138 -5.73 -4.24 -10.47
N GLN A 139 -6.33 -5.42 -10.32
CA GLN A 139 -6.73 -6.31 -11.40
C GLN A 139 -8.23 -6.58 -11.29
N LEU A 140 -9.02 -6.08 -12.23
CA LEU A 140 -10.46 -6.28 -12.23
C LEU A 140 -10.84 -7.52 -13.05
N ALA A 141 -11.64 -8.41 -12.47
CA ALA A 141 -12.31 -9.45 -13.23
C ALA A 141 -13.36 -8.84 -14.18
N PRO A 142 -13.75 -9.54 -15.26
CA PRO A 142 -14.84 -9.10 -16.11
C PRO A 142 -16.13 -8.85 -15.32
N GLY A 143 -16.69 -7.64 -15.45
CA GLY A 143 -17.90 -7.22 -14.76
C GLY A 143 -17.69 -6.64 -13.36
N ALA A 144 -16.48 -6.76 -12.79
CA ALA A 144 -16.16 -6.11 -11.51
C ALA A 144 -16.12 -4.59 -11.69
N GLN A 145 -16.64 -3.86 -10.70
CA GLN A 145 -16.68 -2.40 -10.73
C GLN A 145 -15.97 -1.85 -9.50
N LEU A 146 -15.15 -0.83 -9.73
CA LEU A 146 -14.48 -0.08 -8.68
C LEU A 146 -15.14 1.29 -8.57
N GLU A 147 -15.59 1.65 -7.38
CA GLU A 147 -16.18 2.96 -7.10
C GLU A 147 -15.13 4.00 -6.69
N GLY A 148 -14.13 3.57 -5.92
CA GLY A 148 -13.10 4.46 -5.40
C GLY A 148 -11.96 3.71 -4.75
N VAL A 149 -10.84 4.41 -4.59
CA VAL A 149 -9.65 3.90 -3.90
C VAL A 149 -9.16 4.93 -2.89
N GLY A 150 -9.00 4.48 -1.65
CA GLY A 150 -8.26 5.21 -0.64
C GLY A 150 -6.96 4.51 -0.27
N VAL A 151 -5.83 5.20 -0.45
CA VAL A 151 -4.51 4.69 -0.03
C VAL A 151 -4.11 5.36 1.28
N LEU A 152 -3.79 4.55 2.29
CA LEU A 152 -3.29 4.98 3.60
C LEU A 152 -1.88 4.45 3.73
N SER A 153 -0.89 5.32 3.80
CA SER A 153 0.48 4.85 3.65
C SER A 153 1.39 5.50 4.68
N TYR A 154 2.11 4.67 5.44
CA TYR A 154 3.09 5.20 6.39
C TYR A 154 4.32 5.70 5.63
N GLU A 155 4.94 4.81 4.84
CA GLU A 155 5.87 5.14 3.76
C GLU A 155 5.11 5.40 2.44
N GLY A 156 5.79 5.91 1.40
CA GLY A 156 5.14 6.25 0.11
C GLY A 156 4.26 5.15 -0.46
N GLY A 157 2.94 5.39 -0.54
CA GLY A 157 1.98 4.48 -1.18
C GLY A 157 1.64 4.92 -2.60
N ALA A 158 1.42 3.95 -3.49
CA ALA A 158 1.02 4.19 -4.88
C ALA A 158 -0.03 3.16 -5.33
N VAL A 159 -0.83 3.50 -6.34
CA VAL A 159 -1.82 2.56 -6.90
C VAL A 159 -1.88 2.63 -8.43
N SER A 160 -1.98 1.47 -9.07
CA SER A 160 -2.17 1.30 -10.51
C SER A 160 -3.40 0.44 -10.82
N GLY A 161 -3.79 0.38 -12.09
CA GLY A 161 -4.94 -0.42 -12.53
C GLY A 161 -6.30 0.19 -12.19
N VAL A 162 -6.32 1.48 -11.82
CA VAL A 162 -7.56 2.21 -11.51
C VAL A 162 -8.27 2.59 -12.83
N PRO A 163 -9.55 2.21 -13.03
CA PRO A 163 -10.30 2.62 -14.22
C PRO A 163 -10.46 4.14 -14.33
N GLU A 164 -10.65 4.63 -15.55
CA GLU A 164 -10.92 6.05 -15.79
C GLU A 164 -12.21 6.49 -15.10
N GLY A 165 -12.18 7.67 -14.46
CA GLY A 165 -13.31 8.23 -13.73
C GLY A 165 -13.49 7.71 -12.30
N VAL A 166 -12.67 6.77 -11.83
CA VAL A 166 -12.67 6.31 -10.43
C VAL A 166 -11.83 7.25 -9.58
N ASP A 167 -12.40 7.74 -8.49
CA ASP A 167 -11.72 8.66 -7.57
C ASP A 167 -10.65 7.95 -6.74
N VAL A 168 -9.47 8.57 -6.65
CA VAL A 168 -8.34 8.09 -5.83
C VAL A 168 -7.98 9.15 -4.79
N GLY A 169 -7.83 8.72 -3.55
CA GLY A 169 -7.37 9.57 -2.45
C GLY A 169 -6.16 9.00 -1.73
N PHE A 170 -5.38 9.87 -1.10
CA PHE A 170 -4.22 9.49 -0.30
C PHE A 170 -4.26 10.14 1.07
N LEU A 171 -4.01 9.33 2.11
CA LEU A 171 -3.55 9.77 3.42
C LEU A 171 -2.13 9.21 3.61
N ALA A 172 -1.19 10.05 4.00
CA ALA A 172 0.19 9.64 4.21
C ALA A 172 0.73 10.13 5.56
N PHE A 173 1.72 9.43 6.10
CA PHE A 173 2.41 9.81 7.33
C PHE A 173 3.77 10.45 7.08
N ARG A 174 4.67 9.74 6.38
CA ARG A 174 6.02 10.24 6.14
C ARG A 174 6.03 11.23 4.98
N GLY A 175 6.96 12.19 5.02
CA GLY A 175 7.10 13.22 3.99
C GLY A 175 5.99 14.28 3.91
N VAL A 176 4.86 14.12 4.62
CA VAL A 176 3.80 15.16 4.66
C VAL A 176 3.98 16.13 5.82
N GLU A 177 3.57 17.39 5.60
CA GLU A 177 3.56 18.42 6.65
C GLU A 177 2.48 18.17 7.70
N ASN A 178 1.32 17.65 7.27
CA ASN A 178 0.17 17.48 8.16
C ASN A 178 -0.09 16.02 8.50
N LYS A 179 0.79 15.45 9.33
CA LYS A 179 0.73 14.04 9.77
C LYS A 179 -0.52 13.67 10.57
N ARG A 180 -1.30 14.65 11.02
CA ARG A 180 -2.53 14.42 11.83
C ARG A 180 -3.58 13.60 11.10
N CYS A 181 -3.54 13.57 9.77
CA CYS A 181 -4.52 12.82 8.98
C CYS A 181 -4.25 11.32 8.96
N PHE A 182 -3.02 10.93 9.28
CA PHE A 182 -2.64 9.56 9.53
C PHE A 182 -2.81 9.29 11.03
N GLU A 183 -4.06 9.12 11.46
CA GLU A 183 -4.34 8.70 12.84
C GLU A 183 -4.16 7.19 12.94
N ARG A 184 -3.19 6.74 13.75
CA ARG A 184 -3.07 5.33 14.12
C ARG A 184 -4.14 4.99 15.14
N GLY A 185 -5.28 4.46 14.69
CA GLY A 185 -5.99 3.50 15.53
C GLY A 185 -5.08 2.31 15.74
N GLY A 186 -4.81 1.93 16.99
CA GLY A 186 -4.00 0.75 17.26
C GLY A 186 -4.47 -0.47 16.47
N MET A 187 -3.57 -1.41 16.16
CA MET A 187 -3.94 -2.63 15.45
C MET A 187 -5.10 -3.34 16.14
N MET A 188 -6.16 -3.63 15.39
CA MET A 188 -7.29 -4.43 15.85
C MET A 188 -6.96 -5.92 15.88
N THR A 189 -5.99 -6.32 16.71
CA THR A 189 -5.68 -7.74 16.93
C THR A 189 -6.50 -8.26 18.10
N PRO A 190 -7.39 -9.25 17.90
CA PRO A 190 -8.10 -9.90 19.00
C PRO A 190 -7.15 -10.44 20.07
N THR A 191 -7.59 -10.40 21.33
CA THR A 191 -6.75 -10.76 22.48
C THR A 191 -6.30 -12.22 22.46
N ASP A 192 -7.15 -13.13 22.00
CA ASP A 192 -6.84 -14.55 21.81
C ASP A 192 -5.70 -14.75 20.79
N ILE A 193 -5.73 -14.04 19.66
CA ILE A 193 -4.64 -14.06 18.67
C ILE A 193 -3.35 -13.51 19.27
N ARG A 194 -3.41 -12.44 20.07
CA ARG A 194 -2.23 -11.91 20.77
C ARG A 194 -1.65 -12.92 21.76
N VAL A 195 -2.51 -13.62 22.50
CA VAL A 195 -2.10 -14.69 23.42
C VAL A 195 -1.42 -15.82 22.68
N GLU A 196 -1.98 -16.27 21.57
CA GLU A 196 -1.40 -17.32 20.71
C GLU A 196 -0.01 -16.90 20.20
N ARG A 197 0.10 -15.70 19.62
CA ARG A 197 1.38 -15.15 19.13
C ARG A 197 2.41 -14.99 20.25
N ALA A 198 1.99 -14.60 21.44
CA ALA A 198 2.89 -14.46 22.56
C ALA A 198 3.40 -15.83 23.03
N ALA A 199 2.53 -16.84 23.09
CA ALA A 199 2.91 -18.21 23.42
C ALA A 199 3.91 -18.78 22.39
N ALA A 200 3.71 -18.53 21.10
CA ALA A 200 4.64 -18.90 20.04
C ALA A 200 6.04 -18.26 20.22
N ASN A 201 6.11 -17.12 20.90
CA ASN A 201 7.36 -16.42 21.25
C ASN A 201 7.85 -16.72 22.67
N ASN A 202 7.47 -17.86 23.25
CA ASN A 202 7.83 -18.28 24.61
C ASN A 202 7.41 -17.29 25.72
N TYR A 203 6.37 -16.48 25.46
CA TYR A 203 5.80 -15.56 26.44
C TYR A 203 4.44 -16.08 26.93
N THR A 204 4.31 -16.23 28.25
CA THR A 204 3.03 -16.60 28.86
C THR A 204 2.27 -15.35 29.28
N ALA A 205 1.19 -15.03 28.57
CA ALA A 205 0.35 -13.87 28.87
C ALA A 205 -0.34 -13.99 30.24
N THR A 206 -0.09 -13.01 31.11
CA THR A 206 -0.72 -12.89 32.42
C THR A 206 -2.18 -12.43 32.31
N ALA A 207 -2.90 -12.45 33.43
CA ALA A 207 -4.25 -11.88 33.50
C ALA A 207 -4.24 -10.37 33.19
N SER A 208 -3.20 -9.65 33.64
CA SER A 208 -3.07 -8.21 33.37
C SER A 208 -2.81 -7.94 31.88
N ASP A 209 -2.00 -8.78 31.22
CA ASP A 209 -1.73 -8.61 29.78
C ASP A 209 -3.01 -8.78 28.96
N ARG A 210 -3.79 -9.81 29.27
CA ARG A 210 -5.09 -10.06 28.62
C ARG A 210 -6.05 -8.90 28.83
N GLN A 211 -6.14 -8.38 30.06
CA GLN A 211 -6.98 -7.22 30.36
C GLN A 211 -6.55 -5.97 29.58
N ASN A 212 -5.25 -5.72 29.49
CA ASN A 212 -4.69 -4.60 28.73
C ASN A 212 -4.96 -4.76 27.23
N TRP A 213 -4.72 -5.94 26.68
CA TRP A 213 -4.98 -6.24 25.27
C TRP A 213 -6.47 -6.15 24.92
N ASP A 214 -7.37 -6.58 25.81
CA ASP A 214 -8.82 -6.40 25.65
C ASP A 214 -9.22 -4.91 25.67
N ALA A 215 -8.58 -4.10 26.51
CA ALA A 215 -8.82 -2.66 26.56
C ALA A 215 -8.32 -1.99 25.28
N GLU A 216 -7.12 -2.33 24.80
CA GLU A 216 -6.55 -1.84 23.54
C GLU A 216 -7.39 -2.24 22.33
N TYR A 217 -7.80 -3.51 22.25
CA TYR A 217 -8.67 -4.00 21.17
C TYR A 217 -10.00 -3.24 21.14
N ARG A 218 -10.65 -3.03 22.30
CA ARG A 218 -11.90 -2.24 22.38
C ARG A 218 -11.70 -0.77 22.01
N ALA A 219 -10.58 -0.17 22.42
CA ALA A 219 -10.25 1.21 22.05
C ALA A 219 -10.01 1.34 20.54
N ALA A 220 -9.23 0.43 19.95
CA ALA A 220 -8.99 0.36 18.51
C ALA A 220 -10.29 0.18 17.72
N LYS A 221 -11.13 -0.78 18.13
CA LYS A 221 -12.45 -1.02 17.52
C LYS A 221 -13.36 0.20 17.61
N THR A 222 -13.40 0.88 18.76
CA THR A 222 -14.21 2.09 18.95
C THR A 222 -13.72 3.23 18.08
N TRP A 223 -12.41 3.45 18.03
CA TRP A 223 -11.81 4.46 17.16
C TRP A 223 -12.13 4.15 15.69
N ARG A 224 -11.94 2.90 15.25
CA ARG A 224 -12.15 2.50 13.85
C ARG A 224 -13.60 2.64 13.42
N ASN A 225 -14.54 2.20 14.26
CA ASN A 225 -15.98 2.32 14.01
C ASN A 225 -16.47 3.77 13.87
N ARG A 226 -15.71 4.73 14.39
CA ARG A 226 -16.00 6.16 14.28
C ARG A 226 -15.25 6.80 13.10
N TRP A 227 -13.94 6.56 13.03
CA TRP A 227 -13.06 7.20 12.06
C TRP A 227 -13.34 6.73 10.64
N VAL A 228 -13.53 5.43 10.41
CA VAL A 228 -13.71 4.86 9.06
C VAL A 228 -14.95 5.45 8.36
N PRO A 229 -16.17 5.47 8.95
CA PRO A 229 -17.32 6.10 8.29
C PRO A 229 -17.19 7.61 8.13
N GLN A 230 -16.46 8.28 9.04
CA GLN A 230 -16.21 9.71 8.92
C GLN A 230 -15.31 10.02 7.71
N THR A 231 -14.25 9.22 7.54
CA THR A 231 -13.25 9.39 6.49
C THR A 231 -13.76 8.90 5.13
N PHE A 232 -14.28 7.66 5.06
CA PHE A 232 -14.63 6.97 3.80
C PHE A 232 -16.13 6.90 3.53
N GLY A 233 -16.99 7.26 4.48
CA GLY A 233 -18.44 7.28 4.28
C GLY A 233 -19.19 5.99 4.59
N ALA A 234 -18.51 4.86 4.65
CA ALA A 234 -19.09 3.57 5.01
C ALA A 234 -18.18 2.83 6.01
N ARG A 235 -18.63 1.65 6.49
CA ARG A 235 -17.81 0.72 7.29
C ARG A 235 -17.20 -0.32 6.37
N PHE A 236 -16.11 -0.95 6.80
CA PHE A 236 -15.58 -2.10 6.09
C PHE A 236 -16.53 -3.29 6.23
N ASP A 237 -16.86 -3.92 5.11
CA ASP A 237 -17.56 -5.20 5.08
C ASP A 237 -16.55 -6.35 5.18
N VAL A 238 -15.38 -6.14 4.57
CA VAL A 238 -14.28 -7.09 4.57
C VAL A 238 -12.97 -6.44 4.97
N GLU A 239 -12.22 -7.12 5.84
CA GLU A 239 -10.88 -6.74 6.24
C GLU A 239 -9.91 -7.90 5.95
N ILE A 240 -8.86 -7.61 5.19
CA ILE A 240 -7.84 -8.55 4.77
C ILE A 240 -6.53 -8.15 5.43
N PHE A 241 -6.04 -9.03 6.30
CA PHE A 241 -4.75 -8.92 6.97
C PHE A 241 -3.92 -10.13 6.59
N PRO A 242 -3.10 -10.02 5.54
CA PRO A 242 -2.02 -10.96 5.28
C PRO A 242 -1.19 -11.11 6.54
N ASP A 243 -0.76 -12.32 6.82
CA ASP A 243 -0.38 -12.85 8.14
C ASP A 243 0.87 -12.21 8.80
N GLY A 244 1.29 -11.04 8.34
CA GLY A 244 2.44 -10.31 8.84
C GLY A 244 3.77 -10.81 8.28
N SER A 245 3.73 -11.79 7.37
CA SER A 245 4.85 -12.04 6.47
C SER A 245 4.85 -10.99 5.36
N ASP A 246 6.02 -10.44 5.04
CA ASP A 246 6.20 -9.48 3.93
C ASP A 246 6.11 -10.17 2.54
N ASP A 247 5.62 -11.41 2.48
CA ASP A 247 5.84 -12.36 1.39
C ASP A 247 4.56 -12.75 0.63
N TYR A 248 3.54 -11.88 0.59
CA TYR A 248 2.35 -12.14 -0.22
C TYR A 248 2.32 -11.27 -1.48
N ASP A 249 2.13 -11.95 -2.60
CA ASP A 249 2.15 -11.36 -3.93
C ASP A 249 0.82 -10.70 -4.30
N ALA A 250 -0.28 -11.26 -3.82
CA ALA A 250 -1.62 -10.83 -4.19
C ALA A 250 -2.67 -11.03 -3.08
N VAL A 251 -3.75 -10.26 -3.19
CA VAL A 251 -4.97 -10.40 -2.38
C VAL A 251 -6.18 -10.52 -3.27
N LEU A 252 -7.19 -11.27 -2.82
CA LEU A 252 -8.46 -11.42 -3.52
C LEU A 252 -9.57 -10.68 -2.78
N VAL A 253 -10.29 -9.81 -3.50
CA VAL A 253 -11.45 -9.06 -3.02
C VAL A 253 -12.69 -9.53 -3.79
N GLY A 254 -13.46 -10.41 -3.16
CA GLY A 254 -14.66 -11.02 -3.74
C GLY A 254 -14.54 -12.55 -3.87
N PRO A 255 -15.49 -13.20 -4.57
CA PRO A 255 -15.50 -14.65 -4.76
C PRO A 255 -14.30 -15.17 -5.54
N VAL A 256 -13.91 -16.42 -5.30
CA VAL A 256 -12.89 -17.10 -6.12
C VAL A 256 -13.36 -17.16 -7.57
N PRO A 257 -12.60 -16.61 -8.53
CA PRO A 257 -12.99 -16.61 -9.93
C PRO A 257 -13.01 -18.05 -10.46
N THR A 258 -13.99 -18.35 -11.31
CA THR A 258 -14.11 -19.68 -11.94
C THR A 258 -13.18 -19.85 -13.15
N ALA A 259 -12.49 -18.79 -13.55
CA ALA A 259 -11.58 -18.74 -14.69
C ALA A 259 -10.38 -17.83 -14.39
N PRO A 260 -9.25 -18.03 -15.09
CA PRO A 260 -8.09 -17.13 -15.02
C PRO A 260 -8.47 -15.67 -15.29
N ILE A 261 -7.81 -14.74 -14.60
CA ILE A 261 -7.91 -13.30 -14.87
C ILE A 261 -6.61 -12.87 -15.56
N ALA A 262 -6.74 -12.26 -16.74
CA ALA A 262 -5.58 -11.77 -17.47
C ALA A 262 -4.99 -10.55 -16.73
N PRO A 263 -3.66 -10.44 -16.63
CA PRO A 263 -3.03 -9.27 -16.02
C PRO A 263 -3.26 -8.04 -16.90
N THR A 264 -3.46 -6.92 -16.24
CA THR A 264 -3.44 -5.59 -16.84
C THR A 264 -2.06 -5.00 -16.64
N ALA A 265 -1.48 -4.46 -17.72
CA ALA A 265 -0.20 -3.79 -17.67
C ALA A 265 -0.28 -2.51 -16.83
N ILE A 266 0.80 -2.19 -16.11
CA ILE A 266 0.91 -0.94 -15.34
C ILE A 266 1.26 0.18 -16.33
N THR A 267 0.24 0.86 -16.83
CA THR A 267 0.40 2.00 -17.76
C THR A 267 0.19 3.34 -17.08
N LYS A 268 -0.44 3.36 -15.90
CA LYS A 268 -0.72 4.56 -15.11
C LYS A 268 -0.60 4.24 -13.63
N VAL A 269 0.08 5.13 -12.90
CA VAL A 269 0.29 5.03 -11.45
C VAL A 269 -0.13 6.33 -10.78
N HIS A 270 -1.02 6.22 -9.81
CA HIS A 270 -1.48 7.32 -8.97
C HIS A 270 -0.57 7.40 -7.75
N VAL A 271 -0.06 8.59 -7.45
CA VAL A 271 0.93 8.84 -6.39
C VAL A 271 0.56 10.10 -5.61
N PRO A 272 0.92 10.21 -4.33
CA PRO A 272 0.66 11.41 -3.57
C PRO A 272 1.63 12.55 -3.96
N ASP A 273 1.20 13.79 -3.82
CA ASP A 273 1.93 14.97 -4.31
C ASP A 273 3.16 15.39 -3.49
N HIS A 274 3.38 14.78 -2.33
CA HIS A 274 4.51 15.05 -1.46
C HIS A 274 5.74 14.16 -1.73
N VAL A 275 5.67 13.31 -2.76
CA VAL A 275 6.80 12.49 -3.23
C VAL A 275 7.18 12.83 -4.67
N HIS A 276 8.46 12.72 -4.96
CA HIS A 276 8.99 12.52 -6.30
C HIS A 276 9.02 11.03 -6.59
N VAL A 277 8.72 10.64 -7.83
CA VAL A 277 8.67 9.23 -8.23
C VAL A 277 9.51 9.01 -9.47
N ALA A 278 10.17 7.87 -9.52
CA ALA A 278 10.99 7.43 -10.65
C ALA A 278 10.67 5.97 -10.99
N TRP A 279 10.88 5.62 -12.26
CA TRP A 279 10.64 4.28 -12.78
C TRP A 279 11.85 3.78 -13.56
N GLY A 280 12.40 2.65 -13.15
CA GLY A 280 13.47 2.01 -13.90
C GLY A 280 14.34 1.10 -13.04
N ASN A 281 15.52 0.82 -13.57
CA ASN A 281 16.56 0.18 -12.78
C ASN A 281 17.18 1.18 -11.79
N ARG A 282 18.05 0.67 -10.90
CA ARG A 282 18.64 1.46 -9.84
C ARG A 282 19.40 2.70 -10.34
N ASP A 283 20.20 2.55 -11.40
CA ASP A 283 21.05 3.63 -11.89
C ASP A 283 20.19 4.72 -12.56
N GLU A 284 19.15 4.33 -13.29
CA GLU A 284 18.18 5.27 -13.88
C GLU A 284 17.45 6.06 -12.81
N VAL A 285 16.94 5.38 -11.78
CA VAL A 285 16.24 5.98 -10.65
C VAL A 285 17.13 6.99 -9.91
N LEU A 286 18.38 6.62 -9.61
CA LEU A 286 19.30 7.50 -8.91
C LEU A 286 19.65 8.72 -9.76
N ALA A 287 19.90 8.54 -11.06
CA ALA A 287 20.18 9.65 -11.97
C ALA A 287 18.99 10.63 -12.08
N GLU A 288 17.77 10.12 -12.06
CA GLU A 288 16.54 10.93 -12.08
C GLU A 288 16.41 11.77 -10.79
N PHE A 289 16.60 11.16 -9.61
CA PHE A 289 16.56 11.91 -8.36
C PHE A 289 17.72 12.92 -8.22
N ASP A 290 18.91 12.61 -8.72
CA ASP A 290 20.03 13.56 -8.77
C ASP A 290 19.75 14.74 -9.70
N ALA A 291 18.96 14.54 -10.77
CA ALA A 291 18.51 15.63 -11.63
C ALA A 291 17.50 16.52 -10.90
N ILE A 292 16.49 15.93 -10.26
CA ILE A 292 15.48 16.65 -9.48
C ILE A 292 16.13 17.47 -8.36
N ALA A 293 17.05 16.88 -7.60
CA ALA A 293 17.72 17.57 -6.50
C ALA A 293 18.55 18.77 -6.97
N ARG A 294 19.13 18.71 -8.18
CA ARG A 294 19.85 19.85 -8.78
C ARG A 294 18.91 20.97 -9.18
N GLU A 295 17.78 20.64 -9.82
CA GLU A 295 16.76 21.61 -10.21
C GLU A 295 16.20 22.35 -8.98
N GLU A 296 15.84 21.62 -7.92
CA GLU A 296 15.35 22.24 -6.68
C GLU A 296 16.39 23.13 -6.00
N LEU A 297 17.67 22.77 -6.07
CA LEU A 297 18.76 23.58 -5.53
C LEU A 297 18.94 24.88 -6.33
N GLU A 298 18.86 24.81 -7.65
CA GLU A 298 18.92 25.98 -8.53
C GLU A 298 17.75 26.93 -8.27
N ASP A 299 16.53 26.41 -8.10
CA ASP A 299 15.34 27.20 -7.75
C ASP A 299 15.47 27.91 -6.40
N LEU A 300 16.14 27.30 -5.42
CA LEU A 300 16.38 27.92 -4.11
C LEU A 300 17.47 29.01 -4.14
N MET A 301 18.34 29.00 -5.16
CA MET A 301 19.44 29.96 -5.30
C MET A 301 19.05 31.22 -6.07
N ASN A 302 17.96 31.17 -6.84
CA ASN A 302 17.42 32.28 -7.64
C ASN A 302 16.35 33.08 -6.88
#